data_AF-A0A1H0YBT4-F1
#
_entry.id   AF-A0A1H0YBT4-F1
#
_cell.length_a   1.000
_cell.length_b   1.000
_cell.length_c   1.000
_cell.angle_alpha   90.00
_cell.angle_beta   90.00
_cell.angle_gamma   90.00
#
_symmetry.space_group_name_H-M   'P 1'
#
loop_
_entity.id
_entity.type
_entity.pdbx_description
1 polymer ?
#
loop_
_entity_poly.entity_id
_entity_poly.type
_entity_poly.pdbx_seq_one_letter_code
_entity_poly.pdbx_strand_id
1 'polypeptide(L)'
;MKKLTFLLFISVSVSVFGQSVDKIIKDFDGDSKKDTVRIDNDANILICLLSTQKYKKIQSGKIQKLNFGNMLVSTKKGFEFWNDFDRSGFKCVFEYDPKAKKMQLVQMRRVDDILKYDYGEKAIGKSSINLLTNEYVGDFYKVVKGKLQKIPTIKTKMVFPKTYLDTFSDSLCFDYEAKCLALYKKNGG
;
A
#
# COMPACT_ATOMS: atom_id res chain seq x y z
N MET A 1 -13.11 16.39 61.36
CA MET A 1 -13.64 17.02 60.13
C MET A 1 -12.91 16.42 58.93
N LYS A 2 -13.66 16.18 57.86
CA LYS A 2 -13.43 15.14 56.83
C LYS A 2 -12.11 15.30 56.06
N LYS A 3 -11.33 14.22 55.94
CA LYS A 3 -10.20 14.10 55.00
C LYS A 3 -10.77 14.05 53.58
N LEU A 4 -10.47 15.07 52.77
CA LEU A 4 -10.87 15.13 51.37
C LEU A 4 -9.72 14.60 50.52
N THR A 5 -9.75 13.31 50.22
CA THR A 5 -8.77 12.67 49.34
C THR A 5 -9.20 12.92 47.89
N PHE A 6 -8.51 13.83 47.21
CA PHE A 6 -8.74 14.11 45.78
C PHE A 6 -8.00 13.04 44.95
N LEU A 7 -8.74 12.07 44.41
CA LEU A 7 -8.20 11.05 43.51
C LEU A 7 -8.14 11.64 42.09
N LEU A 8 -6.96 12.08 41.66
CA LEU A 8 -6.72 12.56 40.30
C LEU A 8 -6.63 11.35 39.35
N PHE A 9 -7.72 11.07 38.63
CA PHE A 9 -7.73 10.11 37.52
C PHE A 9 -6.99 10.72 36.31
N ILE A 10 -5.70 10.41 36.18
CA ILE A 10 -4.93 10.71 34.97
C ILE A 10 -5.37 9.71 33.90
N SER A 11 -6.27 10.14 33.01
CA SER A 11 -6.59 9.41 31.79
C SER A 11 -5.45 9.60 30.80
N VAL A 12 -4.46 8.71 30.84
CA VAL A 12 -3.47 8.59 29.78
C VAL A 12 -4.19 8.04 28.55
N SER A 13 -4.67 8.94 27.71
CA SER A 13 -5.10 8.61 26.35
C SER A 13 -3.83 8.28 25.58
N VAL A 14 -3.48 6.99 25.54
CA VAL A 14 -2.42 6.50 24.67
C VAL A 14 -2.95 6.63 23.24
N SER A 15 -2.76 7.79 22.63
CA SER A 15 -2.83 7.94 21.19
C SER A 15 -1.76 7.03 20.63
N VAL A 16 -2.16 5.86 20.15
CA VAL A 16 -1.30 4.99 19.34
C VAL A 16 -1.08 5.74 18.02
N PHE A 17 -0.14 6.68 18.03
CA PHE A 17 0.48 7.19 16.82
C PHE A 17 1.07 5.99 16.10
N GLY A 18 0.66 5.80 14.84
CA GLY A 18 0.97 4.64 14.02
C GLY A 18 2.46 4.33 14.05
N GLN A 19 2.84 3.35 14.88
CA GLN A 19 4.10 2.66 14.75
C GLN A 19 4.08 1.98 13.39
N SER A 20 5.17 2.06 12.63
CA SER A 20 5.34 1.23 11.45
C SER A 20 5.07 -0.22 11.87
N VAL A 21 3.99 -0.79 11.34
CA VAL A 21 3.61 -2.15 11.69
C VAL A 21 4.33 -3.07 10.72
N ASP A 22 5.51 -3.52 11.09
CA ASP A 22 6.28 -4.49 10.32
C ASP A 22 5.66 -5.88 10.39
N LYS A 23 4.62 -6.09 11.21
CA LYS A 23 3.95 -7.38 11.40
C LYS A 23 2.47 -7.24 11.72
N ILE A 24 1.62 -7.91 10.95
CA ILE A 24 0.19 -8.05 11.24
C ILE A 24 -0.11 -9.50 11.65
N ILE A 25 -0.90 -9.66 12.71
CA ILE A 25 -1.46 -10.95 13.14
C ILE A 25 -2.98 -10.87 13.04
N LYS A 26 -3.57 -11.62 12.12
CA LYS A 26 -5.01 -11.60 11.81
C LYS A 26 -5.41 -12.91 11.13
N ASP A 27 -6.68 -13.29 11.23
CA ASP A 27 -7.25 -14.32 10.35
C ASP A 27 -7.45 -13.73 8.94
N PHE A 28 -6.62 -14.16 7.98
CA PHE A 28 -6.69 -13.73 6.58
C PHE A 28 -7.45 -14.74 5.71
N ASP A 29 -7.40 -16.02 6.03
CA ASP A 29 -7.97 -17.09 5.21
C ASP A 29 -9.37 -17.56 5.65
N GLY A 30 -9.88 -17.02 6.76
CA GLY A 30 -11.24 -17.20 7.24
C GLY A 30 -11.46 -18.49 8.04
N ASP A 31 -10.40 -19.16 8.49
CA ASP A 31 -10.50 -20.41 9.25
C ASP A 31 -10.59 -20.23 10.77
N SER A 32 -10.75 -18.98 11.24
CA SER A 32 -10.77 -18.58 12.65
C SER A 32 -9.45 -18.78 13.40
N LYS A 33 -8.37 -19.16 12.73
CA LYS A 33 -7.01 -19.17 13.31
C LYS A 33 -6.26 -17.91 12.90
N LYS A 34 -5.26 -17.54 13.70
CA LYS A 34 -4.43 -16.37 13.39
C LYS A 34 -3.37 -16.74 12.36
N ASP A 35 -3.26 -15.90 11.35
CA ASP A 35 -2.18 -15.86 10.38
C ASP A 35 -1.21 -14.74 10.70
N THR A 36 -0.08 -14.73 10.01
CA THR A 36 0.91 -13.66 10.13
C THR A 36 1.36 -13.19 8.75
N VAL A 37 1.45 -11.88 8.58
CA VAL A 37 2.28 -11.26 7.54
C VAL A 37 3.27 -10.33 8.22
N ARG A 38 4.53 -10.33 7.75
CA ARG A 38 5.56 -9.42 8.24
C ARG A 38 6.52 -8.98 7.14
N ILE A 39 7.17 -7.86 7.38
CA ILE A 39 8.32 -7.37 6.62
C ILE A 39 9.57 -7.98 7.24
N ASP A 40 10.48 -8.44 6.41
CA ASP A 40 11.82 -8.85 6.79
C ASP A 40 12.79 -7.81 6.24
N ASN A 41 13.16 -6.85 7.09
CA ASN A 41 14.01 -5.72 6.69
C ASN A 41 15.45 -6.17 6.36
N ASP A 42 15.93 -7.29 6.91
CA ASP A 42 17.27 -7.80 6.62
C ASP A 42 17.32 -8.47 5.25
N ALA A 43 16.28 -9.26 4.92
CA ALA A 43 16.18 -9.95 3.64
C ALA A 43 15.49 -9.13 2.54
N ASN A 44 14.92 -7.96 2.88
CA ASN A 44 14.08 -7.13 2.02
C ASN A 44 12.93 -7.90 1.35
N ILE A 45 12.11 -8.60 2.14
CA ILE A 45 11.00 -9.42 1.62
C ILE A 45 9.77 -9.31 2.52
N LEU A 46 8.62 -9.70 1.98
CA LEU A 46 7.43 -10.02 2.77
C LEU A 46 7.40 -11.50 3.11
N ILE A 47 6.99 -11.83 4.32
CA ILE A 47 6.79 -13.20 4.79
C ILE A 47 5.35 -13.37 5.24
N CYS A 48 4.70 -14.43 4.76
CA CYS A 48 3.34 -14.79 5.13
C CYS A 48 3.29 -16.24 5.64
N LEU A 49 2.49 -16.45 6.69
CA LEU A 49 2.23 -17.74 7.33
C LEU A 49 0.71 -17.88 7.48
N LEU A 50 0.11 -18.73 6.63
CA LEU A 50 -1.32 -19.00 6.64
C LEU A 50 -1.61 -20.32 7.36
N SER A 51 -2.63 -20.34 8.20
CA SER A 51 -3.11 -21.48 8.97
C SER A 51 -3.60 -22.62 8.04
N THR A 52 -4.31 -22.27 6.96
CA THR A 52 -4.77 -23.23 5.92
C THR A 52 -3.61 -23.89 5.17
N GLN A 53 -2.41 -23.30 5.23
CA GLN A 53 -1.16 -23.86 4.69
C GLN A 53 -0.25 -24.44 5.77
N LYS A 54 -0.79 -24.76 6.95
CA LYS A 54 -0.03 -25.30 8.09
C LYS A 54 1.15 -24.41 8.48
N TYR A 55 0.99 -23.09 8.35
CA TYR A 55 2.02 -22.10 8.63
C TYR A 55 3.32 -22.31 7.84
N LYS A 56 3.23 -22.88 6.62
CA LYS A 56 4.37 -22.91 5.70
C LYS A 56 4.82 -21.46 5.41
N LYS A 57 6.13 -21.22 5.46
CA LYS A 57 6.72 -19.92 5.11
C LYS A 57 6.54 -19.64 3.62
N ILE A 58 5.77 -18.59 3.31
CA ILE A 58 5.61 -18.02 1.97
C ILE A 58 6.39 -16.71 1.95
N GLN A 59 7.23 -16.51 0.94
CA GLN A 59 8.10 -15.34 0.83
C GLN A 59 7.90 -14.66 -0.51
N SER A 60 7.87 -13.34 -0.52
CA SER A 60 7.94 -12.60 -1.78
C SER A 60 9.30 -12.73 -2.44
N GLY A 61 9.39 -12.30 -3.69
CA GLY A 61 10.66 -11.89 -4.28
C GLY A 61 11.26 -10.71 -3.50
N LYS A 62 12.56 -10.49 -3.72
CA LYS A 62 13.29 -9.38 -3.09
C LYS A 62 12.71 -8.03 -3.50
N ILE A 63 12.51 -7.15 -2.52
CA ILE A 63 12.15 -5.76 -2.69
C ILE A 63 13.46 -4.99 -2.77
N GLN A 64 13.92 -4.68 -3.97
CA GLN A 64 15.22 -4.05 -4.20
C GLN A 64 15.31 -2.66 -3.54
N LYS A 65 14.20 -1.92 -3.50
CA LYS A 65 14.11 -0.60 -2.89
C LYS A 65 13.12 -0.60 -1.72
N LEU A 66 13.41 -1.36 -0.66
CA LEU A 66 12.65 -1.28 0.58
C LEU A 66 13.03 0.01 1.32
N ASN A 67 12.10 0.96 1.45
CA ASN A 67 12.40 2.27 2.04
C ASN A 67 12.15 2.30 3.55
N PHE A 68 12.75 3.25 4.27
CA PHE A 68 12.53 3.43 5.72
C PHE A 68 11.05 3.68 6.08
N GLY A 69 10.28 4.31 5.18
CA GLY A 69 8.84 4.55 5.36
C GLY A 69 7.93 3.36 5.07
N ASN A 70 8.48 2.14 4.96
CA ASN A 70 7.67 0.96 4.68
C ASN A 70 6.80 0.56 5.88
N MET A 71 5.61 0.02 5.62
CA MET A 71 4.74 -0.52 6.68
C MET A 71 3.70 -1.49 6.13
N LEU A 72 3.11 -2.29 7.02
CA LEU A 72 1.90 -3.06 6.74
C LEU A 72 0.69 -2.39 7.36
N VAL A 73 -0.42 -2.38 6.64
CA VAL A 73 -1.71 -1.87 7.15
C VAL A 73 -2.76 -2.96 7.03
N SER A 74 -3.41 -3.32 8.14
CA SER A 74 -4.49 -4.32 8.12
C SER A 74 -5.73 -3.74 7.43
N THR A 75 -6.37 -4.52 6.56
CA THR A 75 -7.67 -4.15 5.95
C THR A 75 -8.73 -5.16 6.36
N LYS A 76 -10.01 -4.92 6.02
CA LYS A 76 -11.07 -5.90 6.30
C LYS A 76 -10.82 -7.26 5.62
N LYS A 77 -10.34 -7.25 4.37
CA LYS A 77 -10.20 -8.44 3.50
C LYS A 77 -8.78 -8.99 3.39
N GLY A 78 -7.80 -8.31 3.97
CA GLY A 78 -6.39 -8.69 3.88
C GLY A 78 -5.49 -7.63 4.49
N PHE A 79 -4.50 -7.17 3.74
CA PHE A 79 -3.56 -6.13 4.17
C PHE A 79 -3.06 -5.28 3.00
N GLU A 80 -2.46 -4.14 3.32
CA GLU A 80 -1.71 -3.31 2.38
C GLU A 80 -0.23 -3.33 2.77
N PHE A 81 0.64 -3.45 1.78
CA PHE A 81 2.07 -3.16 1.91
C PHE A 81 2.33 -1.77 1.35
N TRP A 82 2.78 -0.86 2.20
CA TRP A 82 3.14 0.50 1.83
C TRP A 82 4.65 0.57 1.73
N ASN A 83 5.15 1.12 0.63
CA ASN A 83 6.56 1.41 0.42
C ASN A 83 6.65 2.81 -0.19
N ASP A 84 6.55 3.80 0.67
CA ASP A 84 6.56 5.21 0.30
C ASP A 84 8.00 5.74 0.28
N PHE A 85 8.39 6.39 -0.82
CA PHE A 85 9.67 7.06 -1.09
C PHE A 85 9.51 8.58 -1.01
N ASP A 86 9.35 9.14 0.18
CA ASP A 86 9.14 10.57 0.47
C ASP A 86 8.04 11.22 -0.41
N ARG A 87 8.42 11.54 -1.65
CA ARG A 87 7.66 12.24 -2.69
C ARG A 87 6.87 11.36 -3.66
N SER A 88 7.07 10.05 -3.61
CA SER A 88 6.38 9.08 -4.46
C SER A 88 6.32 7.74 -3.74
N GLY A 89 5.36 6.87 -4.04
CA GLY A 89 5.25 5.63 -3.26
C GLY A 89 4.26 4.65 -3.83
N PHE A 90 4.34 3.41 -3.35
CA PHE A 90 3.44 2.34 -3.78
C PHE A 90 2.67 1.78 -2.59
N LYS A 91 1.38 1.55 -2.80
CA LYS A 91 0.52 0.79 -1.89
C LYS A 91 0.01 -0.43 -2.63
N CYS A 92 0.41 -1.60 -2.17
CA CYS A 92 0.05 -2.90 -2.74
C CYS A 92 -0.97 -3.57 -1.83
N VAL A 93 -2.18 -3.83 -2.35
CA VAL A 93 -3.28 -4.43 -1.57
C VAL A 93 -3.33 -5.92 -1.84
N PHE A 94 -3.22 -6.72 -0.79
CA PHE A 94 -3.32 -8.16 -0.84
C PHE A 94 -4.61 -8.64 -0.18
N GLU A 95 -5.33 -9.53 -0.84
CA GLU A 95 -6.50 -10.23 -0.31
C GLU A 95 -6.33 -11.74 -0.49
N TYR A 96 -6.94 -12.54 0.37
CA TYR A 96 -6.88 -14.00 0.24
C TYR A 96 -7.74 -14.49 -0.93
N ASP A 97 -7.14 -15.26 -1.85
CA ASP A 97 -7.83 -16.00 -2.91
C ASP A 97 -8.14 -17.41 -2.39
N PRO A 98 -9.41 -17.71 -2.03
CA PRO A 98 -9.77 -19.02 -1.48
C PRO A 98 -9.65 -20.16 -2.49
N LYS A 99 -9.67 -19.87 -3.79
CA LYS A 99 -9.53 -20.90 -4.84
C LYS A 99 -8.07 -21.36 -4.93
N ALA A 100 -7.15 -20.41 -4.96
CA ALA A 100 -5.71 -20.69 -5.00
C ALA A 100 -5.10 -20.96 -3.62
N LYS A 101 -5.83 -20.63 -2.55
CA LYS A 101 -5.39 -20.64 -1.15
C LYS A 101 -4.15 -19.76 -0.92
N LYS A 102 -4.10 -18.58 -1.54
CA LYS A 102 -2.92 -17.69 -1.50
C LYS A 102 -3.32 -16.23 -1.30
N MET A 103 -2.43 -15.42 -0.74
CA MET A 103 -2.57 -13.97 -0.75
C MET A 103 -2.30 -13.43 -2.16
N GLN A 104 -3.32 -12.87 -2.81
CA GLN A 104 -3.26 -12.30 -4.14
C GLN A 104 -3.13 -10.77 -4.08
N LEU A 105 -2.26 -10.20 -4.90
CA LEU A 105 -2.24 -8.77 -5.14
C LEU A 105 -3.47 -8.38 -5.98
N VAL A 106 -4.37 -7.57 -5.41
CA VAL A 106 -5.64 -7.19 -6.05
C VAL A 106 -5.68 -5.73 -6.50
N GLN A 107 -4.81 -4.88 -5.94
CA GLN A 107 -4.75 -3.48 -6.31
C GLN A 107 -3.35 -2.90 -6.06
N MET A 108 -2.94 -1.97 -6.92
CA MET A 108 -1.81 -1.08 -6.67
C MET A 108 -2.29 0.37 -6.69
N ARG A 109 -1.70 1.21 -5.84
CA ARG A 109 -1.93 2.66 -5.80
C ARG A 109 -0.59 3.38 -5.76
N ARG A 110 -0.52 4.55 -6.40
CA ARG A 110 0.65 5.43 -6.38
C ARG A 110 0.24 6.87 -6.11
N VAL A 111 1.07 7.56 -5.34
CA VAL A 111 1.00 9.01 -5.13
C VAL A 111 2.23 9.63 -5.78
N ASP A 112 2.06 10.82 -6.35
CA ASP A 112 3.11 11.64 -6.94
C ASP A 112 2.95 13.07 -6.42
N ASP A 113 3.84 13.52 -5.56
CA ASP A 113 3.73 14.85 -4.95
C ASP A 113 4.77 15.85 -5.47
N ILE A 114 5.43 15.56 -6.60
CA ILE A 114 6.53 16.40 -7.12
C ILE A 114 6.11 17.88 -7.25
N LEU A 115 4.87 18.14 -7.65
CA LEU A 115 4.33 19.50 -7.82
C LEU A 115 3.86 20.15 -6.51
N LYS A 116 3.77 19.41 -5.41
CA LYS A 116 3.29 19.91 -4.12
C LYS A 116 4.15 21.05 -3.56
N TYR A 117 5.47 20.99 -3.77
CA TYR A 117 6.40 21.99 -3.24
C TYR A 117 6.13 23.39 -3.81
N ASP A 118 5.95 23.48 -5.12
CA ASP A 118 5.75 24.76 -5.81
C ASP A 118 4.28 25.20 -5.86
N TYR A 119 3.33 24.25 -5.81
CA TYR A 119 1.90 24.52 -6.07
C TYR A 119 0.96 24.10 -4.93
N GLY A 120 1.49 23.66 -3.79
CA GLY A 120 0.77 23.34 -2.56
C GLY A 120 0.10 21.96 -2.55
N GLU A 121 -0.54 21.64 -1.41
CA GLU A 121 -1.13 20.32 -1.08
C GLU A 121 -2.13 19.75 -2.10
N LYS A 122 -2.70 20.60 -2.96
CA LYS A 122 -3.65 20.17 -4.00
C LYS A 122 -2.94 19.57 -5.22
N ALA A 123 -1.66 19.85 -5.41
CA ALA A 123 -0.85 19.44 -6.56
C ALA A 123 -0.27 18.03 -6.40
N ILE A 124 -1.08 17.09 -5.92
CA ILE A 124 -0.69 15.70 -5.70
C ILE A 124 -1.39 14.83 -6.75
N GLY A 125 -0.59 14.22 -7.62
CA GLY A 125 -1.04 13.19 -8.54
C GLY A 125 -1.34 11.88 -7.80
N LYS A 126 -2.40 11.20 -8.21
CA LYS A 126 -2.79 9.91 -7.65
C LYS A 126 -3.22 8.97 -8.75
N SER A 127 -2.87 7.70 -8.61
CA SER A 127 -3.35 6.66 -9.52
C SER A 127 -3.62 5.37 -8.78
N SER A 128 -4.55 4.58 -9.32
CA SER A 128 -4.83 3.25 -8.85
C SER A 128 -5.19 2.31 -9.98
N ILE A 129 -4.92 1.04 -9.78
CA ILE A 129 -5.34 -0.05 -10.67
C ILE A 129 -5.99 -1.16 -9.86
N ASN A 130 -7.19 -1.57 -10.27
CA ASN A 130 -7.80 -2.82 -9.82
C ASN A 130 -7.29 -3.96 -10.71
N LEU A 131 -6.52 -4.88 -10.14
CA LEU A 131 -5.88 -5.99 -10.87
C LEU A 131 -6.85 -7.15 -11.16
N LEU A 132 -8.04 -7.14 -10.57
CA LEU A 132 -9.10 -8.11 -10.89
C LEU A 132 -9.89 -7.68 -12.12
N THR A 133 -10.14 -6.37 -12.29
CA THR A 133 -10.91 -5.81 -13.42
C THR A 133 -10.03 -5.15 -14.49
N ASN A 134 -8.73 -5.04 -14.23
CA ASN A 134 -7.74 -4.28 -15.00
C ASN A 134 -8.08 -2.79 -15.13
N GLU A 135 -8.91 -2.24 -14.25
CA GLU A 135 -9.36 -0.85 -14.34
C GLU A 135 -8.35 0.08 -13.70
N TYR A 136 -7.83 0.98 -14.52
CA TYR A 136 -6.93 2.03 -14.12
C TYR A 136 -7.65 3.38 -14.05
N VAL A 137 -7.34 4.13 -12.99
CA VAL A 137 -7.77 5.52 -12.82
C VAL A 137 -6.57 6.37 -12.40
N GLY A 138 -6.33 7.46 -13.10
CA GLY A 138 -5.27 8.43 -12.81
C GLY A 138 -5.80 9.86 -12.75
N ASP A 139 -5.54 10.55 -11.65
CA ASP A 139 -5.82 11.97 -11.44
C ASP A 139 -4.49 12.71 -11.29
N PHE A 140 -4.17 13.57 -12.26
CA PHE A 140 -2.89 14.27 -12.28
C PHE A 140 -3.07 15.77 -12.56
N TYR A 141 -1.97 16.49 -12.41
CA TYR A 141 -1.86 17.90 -12.70
C TYR A 141 -0.65 18.14 -13.59
N LYS A 142 -0.68 19.24 -14.32
CA LYS A 142 0.44 19.76 -15.09
C LYS A 142 0.61 21.25 -14.83
N VAL A 143 1.76 21.77 -15.20
CA VAL A 143 2.05 23.20 -15.13
C VAL A 143 2.04 23.79 -16.53
N VAL A 144 1.20 24.80 -16.76
CA VAL A 144 1.15 25.55 -18.02
C VAL A 144 1.32 27.02 -17.70
N LYS A 145 2.37 27.65 -18.24
CA LYS A 145 2.69 29.07 -18.01
C LYS A 145 2.72 29.43 -16.50
N GLY A 146 3.36 28.57 -15.69
CA GLY A 146 3.48 28.75 -14.23
C GLY A 146 2.19 28.54 -13.43
N LYS A 147 1.12 28.00 -14.05
CA LYS A 147 -0.14 27.71 -13.37
C LYS A 147 -0.41 26.22 -13.34
N LEU A 148 -0.77 25.71 -12.16
CA LEU A 148 -1.25 24.35 -11.98
C LEU A 148 -2.58 24.15 -12.70
N GLN A 149 -2.67 23.11 -13.52
CA GLN A 149 -3.88 22.72 -14.24
C GLN A 149 -4.14 21.23 -14.04
N LYS A 150 -5.36 20.87 -13.65
CA LYS A 150 -5.77 19.46 -13.59
C LYS A 150 -5.91 18.92 -15.02
N ILE A 151 -5.32 17.77 -15.31
CA ILE A 151 -5.61 17.06 -16.57
C ILE A 151 -6.91 16.24 -16.42
N PRO A 152 -7.64 15.95 -17.50
CA PRO A 152 -8.79 15.05 -17.45
C PRO A 152 -8.41 13.72 -16.77
N THR A 153 -9.27 13.24 -15.87
CA THR A 153 -9.05 11.95 -15.20
C THR A 153 -8.90 10.85 -16.24
N ILE A 154 -7.77 10.15 -16.21
CA ILE A 154 -7.46 9.08 -17.15
C ILE A 154 -8.16 7.83 -16.64
N LYS A 155 -9.11 7.31 -17.41
CA LYS A 155 -9.77 6.02 -17.15
C LYS A 155 -9.49 5.09 -18.32
N THR A 156 -8.82 3.98 -18.07
CA THR A 156 -8.48 2.99 -19.11
C THR A 156 -8.32 1.60 -18.52
N LYS A 157 -8.07 0.60 -19.37
CA LYS A 157 -7.62 -0.72 -18.95
C LYS A 157 -6.09 -0.77 -18.93
N MET A 158 -5.53 -1.38 -17.90
CA MET A 158 -4.10 -1.64 -17.77
C MET A 158 -3.94 -3.07 -17.25
N VAL A 159 -3.20 -3.90 -17.98
CA VAL A 159 -3.11 -5.34 -17.69
C VAL A 159 -1.77 -5.67 -17.04
N PHE A 160 -1.82 -6.54 -16.03
CA PHE A 160 -0.68 -7.14 -15.35
C PHE A 160 -0.91 -8.63 -15.15
N PRO A 161 0.17 -9.43 -14.98
CA PRO A 161 0.02 -10.83 -14.63
C PRO A 161 -0.66 -10.97 -13.26
N LYS A 162 -1.48 -12.02 -13.12
CA LYS A 162 -2.04 -12.41 -11.82
C LYS A 162 -0.88 -12.71 -10.87
N THR A 163 -0.79 -11.95 -9.79
CA THR A 163 0.35 -11.98 -8.88
C THR A 163 -0.10 -12.41 -7.49
N TYR A 164 0.62 -13.36 -6.91
CA TYR A 164 0.46 -13.79 -5.52
C TYR A 164 1.66 -13.30 -4.71
N LEU A 165 1.57 -13.37 -3.38
CA LEU A 165 2.66 -12.94 -2.51
C LEU A 165 3.98 -13.62 -2.85
N ASP A 166 3.97 -14.91 -3.20
CA ASP A 166 5.17 -15.67 -3.56
C ASP A 166 5.79 -15.31 -4.92
N THR A 167 5.04 -14.60 -5.77
CA THR A 167 5.53 -14.11 -7.06
C THR A 167 5.65 -12.58 -7.11
N PHE A 168 5.34 -11.89 -6.01
CA PHE A 168 5.42 -10.44 -5.90
C PHE A 168 6.87 -9.97 -5.73
N SER A 169 7.22 -8.88 -6.39
CA SER A 169 8.42 -8.07 -6.13
C SER A 169 8.16 -6.62 -6.52
N ASP A 170 9.05 -5.70 -6.16
CA ASP A 170 8.93 -4.28 -6.50
C ASP A 170 9.13 -3.97 -7.99
N SER A 171 9.61 -4.94 -8.79
CA SER A 171 9.64 -4.78 -10.26
C SER A 171 8.25 -4.50 -10.83
N LEU A 172 7.22 -5.16 -10.29
CA LEU A 172 5.83 -4.95 -10.71
C LEU A 172 5.34 -3.52 -10.41
N CYS A 173 5.81 -2.95 -9.29
CA CYS A 173 5.52 -1.57 -8.92
C CYS A 173 6.18 -0.58 -9.89
N PHE A 174 7.44 -0.84 -10.28
CA PHE A 174 8.13 0.00 -11.26
C PHE A 174 7.53 -0.12 -12.67
N ASP A 175 7.07 -1.31 -13.08
CA ASP A 175 6.32 -1.48 -14.32
C ASP A 175 5.00 -0.68 -14.30
N TYR A 176 4.32 -0.67 -13.14
CA TYR A 176 3.14 0.15 -12.91
C TYR A 176 3.42 1.64 -13.00
N GLU A 177 4.50 2.11 -12.39
CA GLU A 177 4.95 3.50 -12.53
C GLU A 177 5.24 3.87 -13.99
N ALA A 178 5.99 3.04 -14.71
CA ALA A 178 6.32 3.28 -16.11
C ALA A 178 5.05 3.43 -16.98
N LYS A 179 4.05 2.55 -16.77
CA LYS A 179 2.77 2.64 -17.48
C LYS A 179 1.95 3.88 -17.05
N CYS A 180 1.96 4.27 -15.78
CA CYS A 180 1.34 5.52 -15.32
C CYS A 180 1.94 6.74 -16.03
N LEU A 181 3.28 6.82 -16.08
CA LEU A 181 4.00 7.91 -16.72
C LEU A 181 3.71 7.97 -18.23
N ALA A 182 3.63 6.82 -18.90
CA ALA A 182 3.25 6.77 -20.31
C ALA A 182 1.83 7.32 -20.56
N LEU A 183 0.86 6.96 -19.70
CA LEU A 183 -0.49 7.50 -19.77
C LEU A 183 -0.54 8.99 -19.48
N TYR A 184 0.18 9.47 -18.47
CA TYR A 184 0.29 10.88 -18.13
C TYR A 184 0.80 11.70 -19.34
N LYS A 185 1.92 11.30 -19.94
CA LYS A 185 2.48 11.95 -21.15
C LYS A 185 1.51 11.93 -22.33
N LYS A 186 0.87 10.79 -22.59
CA LYS A 186 -0.12 10.65 -23.68
C LYS A 186 -1.32 11.59 -23.52
N ASN A 187 -1.68 11.94 -22.29
CA ASN A 187 -2.82 12.83 -21.97
C ASN A 187 -2.37 14.29 -21.73
N GLY A 188 -1.18 14.65 -22.23
CA GLY A 188 -0.71 16.03 -22.27
C GLY A 188 -0.18 16.56 -20.94
N GLY A 189 0.32 15.64 -20.09
CA GLY A 189 1.12 15.93 -18.91
C GLY A 189 2.59 16.18 -19.22
#